data_AF-A0A344TH01-F1
#
_entry.id   AF-A0A344TH01-F1
#
_cell.length_a   1.000
_cell.length_b   1.000
_cell.length_c   1.000
_cell.angle_alpha   90.00
_cell.angle_beta   90.00
_cell.angle_gamma   90.00
#
_symmetry.space_group_name_H-M   'P 1'
#
loop_
_entity.id
_entity.type
_entity.pdbx_description
1 polymer ?
#
loop_
_entity_poly.entity_id
_entity_poly.type
_entity_poly.pdbx_seq_one_letter_code
_entity_poly.pdbx_strand_id
1 'polypeptide(L)'
;MTPRDKFFEYDGQRISYREGEVLLACAQGLTIEQTAKKLFISQHTVKTHREKLRLRFSLQGYTKLVWFATKLQPELEKWIK
;
A
#
# COMPACT_ATOMS: atom_id res chain seq x y z
N MET A 1 6.16 -18.15 12.58
CA MET A 1 5.62 -17.90 11.23
C MET A 1 5.79 -16.41 10.95
N THR A 2 6.66 -16.02 10.02
CA THR A 2 6.91 -14.58 9.79
C THR A 2 5.75 -13.96 9.00
N PRO A 3 5.39 -12.69 9.21
CA PRO A 3 4.32 -12.02 8.45
C PRO A 3 4.53 -12.02 6.93
N ARG A 4 5.76 -12.30 6.45
CA ARG A 4 6.14 -12.37 5.03
C ARG A 4 5.38 -13.40 4.21
N ASP A 5 4.88 -14.48 4.82
CA ASP A 5 4.19 -15.54 4.09
C ASP A 5 2.67 -15.30 3.96
N LYS A 6 2.15 -14.22 4.55
CA LYS A 6 0.74 -13.84 4.48
C LYS A 6 0.52 -12.75 3.44
N PHE A 7 -0.50 -12.92 2.61
CA PHE A 7 -1.02 -11.92 1.69
C PHE A 7 -2.39 -11.44 2.17
N PHE A 8 -2.70 -10.18 1.88
CA PHE A 8 -4.06 -9.66 1.99
C PHE A 8 -4.74 -9.84 0.63
N GLU A 9 -5.71 -10.74 0.56
CA GLU A 9 -6.50 -11.00 -0.65
C GLU A 9 -7.62 -9.95 -0.76
N TYR A 10 -7.66 -9.23 -1.88
CA TYR A 10 -8.73 -8.29 -2.18
C TYR A 10 -9.06 -8.33 -3.66
N ASP A 11 -10.34 -8.55 -4.00
CA ASP A 11 -10.83 -8.58 -5.39
C ASP A 11 -10.01 -9.51 -6.30
N GLY A 12 -9.64 -10.69 -5.78
CA GLY A 12 -8.83 -11.68 -6.48
C GLY A 12 -7.35 -11.30 -6.66
N GLN A 13 -6.89 -10.23 -6.01
CA GLN A 13 -5.50 -9.76 -6.05
C GLN A 13 -4.83 -9.86 -4.67
N ARG A 14 -3.57 -10.32 -4.66
CA ARG A 14 -2.74 -10.40 -3.45
C ARG A 14 -1.98 -9.13 -3.17
N ILE A 15 -2.22 -8.51 -2.02
CA ILE A 15 -1.41 -7.40 -1.51
C ILE A 15 -0.38 -7.98 -0.54
N SER A 16 0.90 -7.77 -0.83
CA SER A 16 1.98 -8.15 0.09
C SER A 16 2.01 -7.22 1.31
N TYR A 17 2.65 -7.66 2.39
CA TYR A 17 2.76 -6.85 3.62
C TYR A 17 3.32 -5.45 3.35
N ARG A 18 4.40 -5.35 2.56
CA ARG A 18 5.01 -4.05 2.20
C ARG A 18 4.08 -3.19 1.34
N GLU A 19 3.34 -3.78 0.42
CA GLU A 19 2.35 -3.05 -0.37
C GLU A 19 1.20 -2.54 0.52
N GLY A 20 0.76 -3.32 1.50
CA GLY A 20 -0.24 -2.90 2.49
C GLY A 20 0.24 -1.73 3.35
N GLU A 21 1.49 -1.75 3.81
CA GLU A 21 2.09 -0.62 4.52
C GLU A 21 2.14 0.65 3.66
N VAL A 22 2.47 0.53 2.37
CA VAL A 22 2.46 1.66 1.42
C VAL A 22 1.05 2.18 1.20
N LEU A 23 0.03 1.30 1.10
CA LEU A 23 -1.38 1.70 1.00
C LEU A 23 -1.82 2.44 2.26
N LEU A 24 -1.52 1.93 3.47
CA LEU A 24 -1.83 2.64 4.72
C LEU A 24 -1.19 4.03 4.78
N ALA A 25 0.06 4.16 4.34
CA ALA A 25 0.72 5.46 4.26
C ALA A 25 -0.02 6.42 3.28
N CYS A 26 -0.53 5.90 2.15
CA CYS A 26 -1.33 6.70 1.22
C CYS A 26 -2.67 7.13 1.83
N ALA A 27 -3.36 6.23 2.56
CA ALA A 27 -4.61 6.53 3.26
C ALA A 27 -4.42 7.61 4.33
N GLN A 28 -3.25 7.62 4.99
CA GLN A 28 -2.85 8.63 5.97
C GLN A 28 -2.42 9.97 5.35
N GLY A 29 -2.43 10.09 4.01
CA GLY A 29 -2.00 11.31 3.31
C GLY A 29 -0.49 11.54 3.29
N LEU A 30 0.32 10.52 3.58
CA LEU A 30 1.78 10.67 3.60
C LEU A 30 2.36 10.84 2.19
N THR A 31 3.31 11.77 2.07
CA THR A 31 4.08 11.96 0.84
C THR A 31 5.01 10.77 0.57
N ILE A 32 5.58 10.70 -0.63
CA ILE A 32 6.57 9.66 -0.99
C ILE A 32 7.77 9.70 -0.03
N GLU A 33 8.25 10.90 0.29
CA GLU A 33 9.38 11.11 1.21
C GLU A 33 9.04 10.66 2.63
N GLN A 34 7.88 11.06 3.16
CA GLN A 34 7.43 10.65 4.49
C GLN A 34 7.21 9.13 4.56
N THR A 35 6.65 8.54 3.52
CA THR A 35 6.45 7.08 3.41
C THR A 35 7.79 6.35 3.40
N ALA A 36 8.75 6.82 2.59
CA ALA A 36 10.09 6.25 2.50
C ALA A 36 10.80 6.27 3.85
N LYS A 37 10.74 7.41 4.55
CA LYS A 37 11.30 7.57 5.90
C LYS A 37 10.61 6.65 6.91
N LYS A 38 9.28 6.57 6.89
CA LYS A 38 8.48 5.72 7.81
C LYS A 38 8.76 4.23 7.64
N LEU A 39 8.92 3.79 6.40
CA LEU A 39 9.10 2.37 6.05
C LEU A 39 10.57 1.95 5.91
N PHE A 40 11.52 2.88 6.12
CA PHE A 40 12.96 2.66 5.98
C PHE A 40 13.35 2.10 4.60
N ILE A 41 12.79 2.67 3.53
CA ILE A 41 13.07 2.29 2.13
C ILE A 41 13.32 3.53 1.27
N SER A 42 13.82 3.35 0.05
CA SER A 42 14.06 4.49 -0.85
C SER A 42 12.75 5.09 -1.39
N GLN A 43 12.75 6.39 -1.71
CA GLN A 43 11.63 7.04 -2.40
C GLN A 43 11.30 6.37 -3.74
N HIS A 44 12.33 5.88 -4.45
CA HIS A 44 12.14 5.14 -5.70
C HIS A 44 11.37 3.84 -5.45
N THR A 45 11.70 3.10 -4.39
CA THR A 45 10.98 1.89 -3.99
C THR A 45 9.51 2.19 -3.67
N VAL A 46 9.21 3.28 -2.96
CA VAL A 46 7.82 3.71 -2.71
C VAL A 46 7.07 4.02 -4.01
N LYS A 47 7.69 4.75 -4.95
CA LYS A 47 7.10 5.03 -6.27
C LYS A 47 6.78 3.73 -7.01
N THR A 48 7.70 2.78 -7.01
CA THR A 48 7.51 1.47 -7.65
C THR A 48 6.38 0.68 -7.02
N HIS A 49 6.25 0.67 -5.69
CA HIS A 49 5.10 0.02 -5.03
C HIS A 49 3.77 0.69 -5.41
N ARG A 50 3.70 2.03 -5.37
CA ARG A 50 2.50 2.79 -5.76
C ARG A 50 2.09 2.50 -7.20
N GLU A 51 3.05 2.48 -8.12
CA GLU A 51 2.78 2.22 -9.54
C GLU A 51 2.32 0.78 -9.78
N LYS A 52 2.98 -0.21 -9.15
CA LYS A 52 2.55 -1.61 -9.25
C LYS A 52 1.12 -1.79 -8.74
N LEU A 53 0.79 -1.23 -7.58
CA LEU A 53 -0.56 -1.28 -7.03
C LEU A 53 -1.56 -0.61 -7.96
N ARG A 54 -1.23 0.58 -8.47
CA ARG A 54 -2.07 1.31 -9.40
C ARG A 54 -2.38 0.50 -10.67
N LEU A 55 -1.38 -0.13 -11.28
CA LEU A 55 -1.55 -0.94 -12.47
C LEU A 55 -2.33 -2.23 -12.19
N ARG A 56 -2.01 -2.93 -11.10
CA ARG A 56 -2.68 -4.19 -10.72
C ARG A 56 -4.16 -4.01 -10.42
N PHE A 57 -4.53 -2.88 -9.83
CA PHE A 57 -5.93 -2.53 -9.54
C PHE A 57 -6.55 -1.62 -10.61
N SER A 58 -5.88 -1.41 -11.75
CA SER A 58 -6.37 -0.58 -12.86
C SER A 58 -6.82 0.83 -12.43
N LEU A 59 -6.13 1.41 -11.46
CA LEU A 59 -6.46 2.72 -10.87
C LEU A 59 -5.87 3.84 -11.75
N GLN A 60 -6.68 4.86 -12.04
CA GLN A 60 -6.22 5.99 -12.83
C GLN A 60 -5.66 7.10 -11.92
N GLY A 61 -4.33 7.25 -11.94
CA GLY A 61 -3.62 8.26 -11.19
C GLY A 61 -3.56 8.03 -9.67
N TYR A 62 -2.96 9.00 -8.98
CA TYR A 62 -2.73 8.93 -7.53
C TYR A 62 -4.01 9.10 -6.71
N THR A 63 -4.93 9.97 -7.15
CA THR A 63 -6.19 10.21 -6.43
C THR A 63 -7.01 8.93 -6.27
N LYS A 64 -7.10 8.08 -7.30
CA LYS A 64 -7.78 6.78 -7.22
C LYS A 64 -7.04 5.81 -6.31
N LEU A 65 -5.71 5.85 -6.26
CA LEU A 65 -4.92 5.05 -5.31
C LEU A 65 -5.19 5.46 -3.86
N VAL A 66 -5.28 6.77 -3.57
CA VAL A 66 -5.62 7.26 -2.23
C VAL A 66 -7.03 6.86 -1.85
N TRP A 67 -8.01 7.07 -2.73
CA TRP A 67 -9.39 6.62 -2.48
C TRP A 67 -9.46 5.12 -2.18
N PHE A 68 -8.77 4.30 -2.96
CA PHE A 68 -8.68 2.86 -2.77
C PHE A 68 -8.05 2.50 -1.42
N ALA A 69 -6.95 3.18 -1.06
CA ALA A 69 -6.27 3.00 0.21
C ALA A 69 -7.16 3.38 1.40
N THR A 70 -7.87 4.51 1.33
CA THR A 70 -8.82 4.95 2.38
C THR A 70 -9.97 3.95 2.55
N LYS A 71 -10.49 3.40 1.45
CA LYS A 71 -11.53 2.36 1.49
C LYS A 71 -11.05 1.13 2.26
N LEU A 72 -9.80 0.71 2.04
CA LEU A 72 -9.22 -0.49 2.64
C LEU A 72 -8.58 -0.26 4.02
N GLN A 73 -8.43 1.00 4.44
CA GLN A 73 -7.69 1.34 5.65
C GLN A 73 -8.12 0.54 6.89
N PRO A 74 -9.42 0.37 7.22
CA PRO A 74 -9.82 -0.36 8.42
C PRO A 74 -9.43 -1.84 8.41
N GLU A 75 -9.42 -2.46 7.22
CA GLU A 75 -9.06 -3.88 7.05
C GLU A 75 -7.55 -4.05 7.09
N LEU A 76 -6.80 -3.18 6.42
CA LEU A 76 -5.34 -3.17 6.40
C LEU A 76 -4.76 -2.92 7.80
N GLU A 77 -5.34 -2.01 8.59
CA GLU A 77 -4.91 -1.75 9.96
C GLU A 77 -5.11 -2.95 10.88
N LYS A 78 -6.17 -3.74 10.68
CA LYS A 78 -6.40 -4.98 11.44
C LYS A 78 -5.46 -6.10 11.02
N TRP A 79 -5.06 -6.12 9.75
CA TRP A 79 -4.21 -7.17 9.20
C TRP A 79 -2.72 -6.97 9.50
N ILE A 80 -2.27 -5.71 9.56
CA ILE A 80 -0.86 -5.34 9.83
C ILE A 80 -0.54 -5.33 11.33
N LYS A 81 -1.54 -5.12 12.20
CA LYS A 81 -1.40 -5.24 13.67
C LYS A 81 -1.33 -6.71 14.11
#